data_AF-A0A3D3WWC5-F1
#
_entry.id   AF-A0A3D3WWC5-F1
#
_cell.length_a   1.000
_cell.length_b   1.000
_cell.length_c   1.000
_cell.angle_alpha   90.00
_cell.angle_beta   90.00
_cell.angle_gamma   90.00
#
_symmetry.space_group_name_H-M   'P 1'
#
loop_
_entity.id
_entity.type
_entity.pdbx_description
1 polymer ?
#
loop_
_entity_poly.entity_id
_entity_poly.type
_entity_poly.pdbx_seq_one_letter_code
_entity_poly.pdbx_strand_id
1 'polypeptide(L)'
;EDRRVALMRGHGCVIAGKSVREVVMASVYLQVNAGLLLDSLGLGEVKYLTQGEVELMTEGQMRPTSQDRAWEYWANRAGRGDI
;
A
#
# COMPACT_ATOMS: atom_id res chain seq x y z
N GLU A 1 -16.53 -7.60 6.59
CA GLU A 1 -15.09 -7.66 6.94
C GLU A 1 -14.55 -6.27 7.06
N ASP A 2 -13.62 -6.05 8.00
CA ASP A 2 -12.91 -4.78 8.13
C ASP A 2 -11.89 -4.66 7.00
N ARG A 3 -11.93 -3.55 6.24
CA ARG A 3 -11.10 -3.32 5.06
C ARG A 3 -10.47 -1.94 5.13
N ARG A 4 -9.18 -1.88 4.85
CA ARG A 4 -8.38 -0.65 4.93
C ARG A 4 -8.67 0.36 3.82
N VAL A 5 -9.20 -0.11 2.69
CA VAL A 5 -9.38 0.65 1.45
C VAL A 5 -10.81 0.52 0.95
N ALA A 6 -11.40 1.64 0.51
CA ALA A 6 -12.62 1.67 -0.27
C ALA A 6 -12.37 2.37 -1.61
N LEU A 7 -12.74 1.72 -2.73
CA LEU A 7 -12.70 2.33 -4.05
C LEU A 7 -14.05 2.99 -4.37
N MET A 8 -14.00 4.25 -4.80
CA MET A 8 -15.16 5.05 -5.17
C MET A 8 -15.20 5.18 -6.70
N ARG A 9 -16.16 4.49 -7.33
CA ARG A 9 -16.33 4.47 -8.79
C ARG A 9 -16.40 5.89 -9.37
N GLY A 10 -15.57 6.19 -10.37
CA GLY A 10 -15.53 7.50 -11.02
C GLY A 10 -14.94 8.62 -10.15
N HIS A 11 -14.28 8.28 -9.04
CA HIS A 11 -13.74 9.27 -8.10
C HIS A 11 -12.30 8.95 -7.68
N GLY A 12 -12.09 7.85 -6.96
CA GLY A 12 -10.78 7.56 -6.37
C GLY A 12 -10.86 6.50 -5.29
N CYS A 13 -10.10 6.69 -4.21
CA CYS A 13 -10.11 5.78 -3.07
C CYS A 13 -10.04 6.53 -1.74
N VAL A 14 -10.51 5.86 -0.70
CA VAL A 14 -10.35 6.27 0.70
C VAL A 14 -9.58 5.17 1.42
N ILE A 15 -8.63 5.58 2.26
CA ILE A 15 -7.77 4.68 3.02
C ILE A 15 -7.82 5.09 4.48
N ALA A 16 -8.10 4.13 5.36
CA ALA A 16 -8.12 4.32 6.79
C ALA A 16 -7.01 3.51 7.46
N GLY A 17 -6.61 3.88 8.67
CA GLY A 17 -5.55 3.19 9.41
C GLY A 17 -5.43 3.71 10.82
N LYS A 18 -4.61 3.01 11.64
CA LYS A 18 -4.42 3.37 13.06
C LYS A 18 -3.48 4.57 13.24
N SER A 19 -2.73 4.93 12.19
CA SER A 19 -1.80 6.06 12.20
C SER A 19 -1.64 6.66 10.80
N VAL A 20 -1.12 7.89 10.73
CA VAL A 20 -0.78 8.54 9.45
C VAL A 20 0.24 7.71 8.66
N ARG A 21 1.24 7.13 9.33
CA ARG A 21 2.26 6.28 8.67
C ARG A 21 1.66 5.04 8.03
N GLU A 22 0.74 4.36 8.74
CA GLU A 22 -0.01 3.23 8.18
C GLU A 22 -0.81 3.63 6.94
N VAL A 23 -1.52 4.76 7.00
CA VAL A 23 -2.32 5.27 5.88
C VAL A 23 -1.44 5.59 4.68
N VAL A 24 -0.31 6.26 4.89
CA VAL A 24 0.63 6.60 3.81
C VAL A 24 1.24 5.34 3.18
N MET A 25 1.67 4.38 4.00
CA MET A 25 2.18 3.08 3.53
C MET A 25 1.16 2.38 2.63
N ALA A 26 -0.07 2.24 3.11
CA ALA A 26 -1.13 1.60 2.36
C ALA A 26 -1.50 2.38 1.08
N SER A 27 -1.44 3.71 1.10
CA SER A 27 -1.71 4.56 -0.06
C SER A 27 -0.72 4.34 -1.19
N VAL A 28 0.57 4.37 -0.88
CA VAL A 28 1.63 4.17 -1.87
C VAL A 28 1.54 2.76 -2.47
N TYR A 29 1.43 1.73 -1.62
CA TYR A 29 1.38 0.36 -2.12
C TYR A 29 0.05 -0.01 -2.80
N LEU A 30 -1.07 0.63 -2.45
CA LEU A 30 -2.31 0.48 -3.22
C LEU A 30 -2.11 0.96 -4.66
N GLN A 31 -1.51 2.14 -4.83
CA GLN A 31 -1.27 2.71 -6.16
C GLN A 31 -0.26 1.87 -6.97
N VAL A 32 0.83 1.41 -6.34
CA VAL A 32 1.81 0.51 -6.98
C VAL A 32 1.14 -0.81 -7.39
N ASN A 33 0.40 -1.46 -6.48
CA ASN A 33 -0.26 -2.73 -6.77
C ASN A 33 -1.34 -2.59 -7.85
N ALA A 34 -2.08 -1.48 -7.87
CA ALA A 34 -3.07 -1.20 -8.90
C ALA A 34 -2.42 -1.06 -10.29
N GLY A 35 -1.27 -0.36 -10.38
CA GLY A 35 -0.50 -0.25 -11.61
C GLY A 35 0.04 -1.61 -12.09
N LEU A 36 0.67 -2.36 -11.18
CA LEU A 36 1.18 -3.70 -11.49
C LEU A 36 0.08 -4.64 -12.00
N LEU A 37 -1.09 -4.62 -11.34
CA LEU A 37 -2.23 -5.43 -11.76
C LEU A 37 -2.74 -4.99 -13.12
N LEU A 38 -2.90 -3.68 -13.35
CA LEU A 38 -3.36 -3.14 -14.63
C LEU A 38 -2.46 -3.58 -15.78
N ASP A 39 -1.14 -3.47 -15.61
CA ASP A 39 -0.16 -3.88 -16.61
C ASP A 39 -0.19 -5.41 -16.83
N SER A 40 -0.32 -6.19 -15.75
CA SER A 40 -0.32 -7.66 -15.81
C SER A 40 -1.55 -8.23 -16.50
N LEU A 41 -2.72 -7.58 -16.38
CA LEU A 41 -3.95 -8.02 -17.04
C LEU A 41 -3.83 -8.05 -18.58
N GLY A 42 -2.95 -7.23 -19.15
CA GLY A 42 -2.65 -7.25 -20.59
C GLY A 42 -1.76 -8.42 -21.03
N LEU A 43 -1.07 -9.08 -20.10
CA LEU A 43 -0.12 -10.17 -20.38
C LEU A 43 -0.76 -11.56 -20.30
N GLY A 44 -1.99 -11.67 -19.77
CA GLY A 44 -2.73 -12.92 -19.67
C GLY A 44 -3.26 -13.18 -18.25
N GLU A 45 -3.32 -14.46 -17.87
CA GLU A 45 -3.84 -14.87 -16.57
C GLU A 45 -2.89 -14.45 -15.44
N VAL A 46 -3.39 -13.63 -14.51
CA VAL A 46 -2.64 -13.14 -13.36
C VAL A 46 -2.70 -14.16 -12.23
N LYS A 47 -1.54 -14.62 -11.75
CA LYS A 47 -1.43 -15.40 -10.52
C LYS A 47 -1.47 -14.46 -9.31
N TYR A 48 -2.60 -14.44 -8.62
CA TYR A 48 -2.77 -13.65 -7.39
C TYR A 48 -2.08 -14.29 -6.19
N LEU A 49 -1.86 -13.48 -5.15
CA LEU A 49 -1.45 -13.95 -3.84
C LEU A 49 -2.56 -14.80 -3.20
N THR A 50 -2.15 -15.86 -2.52
CA THR A 50 -3.00 -16.63 -1.61
C THR A 50 -3.35 -15.81 -0.38
N GLN A 51 -4.42 -16.20 0.31
CA GLN A 51 -4.85 -15.52 1.54
C GLN A 51 -3.74 -15.44 2.60
N GLY A 52 -2.98 -16.53 2.80
CA GLY A 52 -1.86 -16.54 3.75
C GLY A 52 -0.70 -15.63 3.35
N GLU A 53 -0.40 -15.50 2.05
CA GLU A 53 0.60 -14.54 1.57
C GLU A 53 0.14 -13.10 1.79
N VAL A 54 -1.15 -12.80 1.57
CA VAL A 54 -1.72 -11.47 1.83
C VAL A 54 -1.62 -11.11 3.32
N GLU A 55 -1.92 -12.04 4.21
CA GLU A 55 -1.83 -11.85 5.66
C GLU A 55 -0.39 -11.58 6.11
N LEU A 56 0.56 -12.44 5.72
CA LEU A 56 1.97 -12.29 6.06
C LEU A 56 2.56 -10.98 5.52
N MET A 57 2.20 -10.59 4.30
CA MET A 57 2.63 -9.33 3.70
C MET A 57 2.04 -8.13 4.44
N THR A 58 0.76 -8.20 4.83
CA THR A 58 0.10 -7.15 5.61
C THR A 58 0.78 -6.98 6.97
N GLU A 59 1.02 -8.08 7.69
CA GLU A 59 1.73 -8.04 8.96
C GLU A 59 3.13 -7.44 8.80
N GLY A 60 3.89 -7.87 7.78
CA GLY A 60 5.22 -7.36 7.49
C GLY A 60 5.27 -5.86 7.20
N GLN A 61 4.35 -5.37 6.35
CA GLN A 61 4.26 -3.94 6.00
C GLN A 61 3.81 -3.07 7.17
N MET A 62 2.98 -3.60 8.06
CA MET A 62 2.45 -2.85 9.21
C MET A 62 3.38 -2.87 10.42
N ARG A 63 4.53 -3.57 10.36
CA ARG A 63 5.56 -3.50 11.41
C ARG A 63 6.14 -2.08 11.51
N PRO A 64 6.39 -1.56 12.72
CA PRO A 64 7.00 -0.25 12.91
C PRO A 64 8.31 -0.07 12.13
N THR A 65 9.19 -1.08 12.14
CA THR A 65 10.48 -1.03 11.43
C THR A 65 10.34 -0.89 9.91
N SER A 66 9.33 -1.53 9.32
CA SER A 66 9.00 -1.40 7.90
C SER A 66 8.47 0.00 7.59
N GLN A 67 7.61 0.53 8.47
CA GLN A 67 7.04 1.86 8.34
C GLN A 67 8.06 2.98 8.50
N ASP A 68 8.97 2.85 9.46
CA ASP A 68 10.01 3.84 9.71
C ASP A 68 10.94 3.99 8.51
N ARG A 69 11.38 2.86 7.93
CA ARG A 69 12.22 2.85 6.73
C ARG A 69 11.53 3.49 5.54
N ALA A 70 10.28 3.13 5.30
CA ALA A 70 9.52 3.68 4.18
C ALA A 70 9.24 5.18 4.38
N TRP A 71 8.92 5.58 5.61
CA TRP A 71 8.71 6.97 6.00
C TRP A 71 9.96 7.80 5.78
N GLU A 72 11.12 7.35 6.27
CA GLU A 72 12.40 8.02 6.07
C GLU A 72 12.69 8.22 4.59
N TYR A 73 12.53 7.17 3.78
CA TYR A 73 12.74 7.25 2.34
C TYR A 73 11.81 8.28 1.67
N TRP A 74 10.50 8.24 1.96
CA TRP A 74 9.54 9.15 1.35
C TRP A 74 9.67 10.58 1.85
N ALA A 75 9.98 10.79 3.13
CA ALA A 75 10.25 12.11 3.69
C ALA A 75 11.48 12.74 3.02
N ASN A 76 12.57 11.99 2.88
CA ASN A 76 13.76 12.44 2.14
C ASN A 76 13.41 12.78 0.68
N ARG A 77 12.68 11.90 -0.02
CA ARG A 77 12.24 12.12 -1.40
C ARG A 77 11.34 13.36 -1.56
N ALA A 78 10.57 13.69 -0.54
CA ALA A 78 9.72 14.88 -0.49
C ALA A 78 10.47 16.16 -0.06
N GLY A 79 11.78 16.10 0.20
CA GLY A 79 12.56 17.23 0.72
C GLY A 79 12.14 17.62 2.15
N ARG A 80 11.81 16.61 2.96
CA ARG A 80 11.34 16.72 4.35
C ARG A 80 12.08 15.75 5.29
N GLY A 81 13.22 15.21 4.86
CA GLY A 81 13.99 14.24 5.65
C GLY A 81 14.67 14.84 6.88
N ASP A 82 14.87 16.15 6.88
CA ASP A 82 15.62 16.87 7.93
C ASP A 82 14.71 17.48 9.02
N ILE A 83 13.40 17.20 8.98
CA ILE A 83 12.40 17.70 9.95
C ILE A 83 12.08 16.61 10.98
#